data_AF-A0A963L6G6-F1
#
_entry.id   AF-A0A963L6G6-F1
#
_cell.length_a   1.000
_cell.length_b   1.000
_cell.length_c   1.000
_cell.angle_alpha   90.00
_cell.angle_beta   90.00
_cell.angle_gamma   90.00
#
_symmetry.space_group_name_H-M   'P 1'
#
loop_
_entity.id
_entity.type
_entity.pdbx_description
1 polymer ?
#
loop_
_entity_poly.entity_id
_entity_poly.type
_entity_poly.pdbx_seq_one_letter_code
_entity_poly.pdbx_strand_id
1 'polypeptide(L)'
;MNQSEFHSPAASARKFGMVMFLAFSALAVLSHLRVHLPTRNISLVLMLVFGGLSLLSPGLLVPLERLWMKFGEQMGRVVQPLVLGAIYFLLITPVAVVGRLAGRDPLSLKRVDKASHWKLRETPEIDPESFKHPY
;
A
#
# COMPACT_ATOMS: atom_id res chain seq x y z
N MET A 1 -13.84 20.36 -18.31
CA MET A 1 -13.51 18.96 -18.65
C MET A 1 -13.72 18.12 -17.40
N ASN A 2 -14.75 17.27 -17.37
CA ASN A 2 -15.27 16.62 -16.16
C ASN A 2 -14.57 15.26 -15.93
N GLN A 3 -14.12 14.98 -14.70
CA GLN A 3 -13.39 13.74 -14.37
C GLN A 3 -14.22 12.44 -14.44
N SER A 4 -15.53 12.54 -14.71
CA SER A 4 -16.42 11.39 -14.85
C SER A 4 -16.29 10.64 -16.19
N GLU A 5 -15.64 11.21 -17.22
CA GLU A 5 -15.51 10.55 -18.54
C GLU A 5 -14.41 9.47 -18.58
N PHE A 6 -13.39 9.54 -17.72
CA PHE A 6 -12.28 8.57 -17.72
C PHE A 6 -12.59 7.27 -16.97
N HIS A 7 -13.58 7.25 -16.08
CA HIS A 7 -13.97 6.08 -15.30
C HIS A 7 -15.21 5.42 -15.88
N SER A 8 -15.14 4.97 -17.14
CA SER A 8 -16.18 4.08 -17.67
C SER A 8 -16.14 2.76 -16.88
N PRO A 9 -17.23 2.35 -16.19
CA PRO A 9 -17.27 1.10 -15.42
C PRO A 9 -16.97 -0.12 -16.31
N ALA A 10 -17.28 -0.03 -17.61
CA ALA A 10 -16.94 -1.06 -18.58
C ALA A 10 -15.42 -1.17 -18.85
N ALA A 11 -14.68 -0.06 -18.81
CA ALA A 11 -13.23 -0.07 -19.00
C ALA A 11 -12.48 -0.68 -17.79
N SER A 12 -12.99 -0.45 -16.58
CA SER A 12 -12.45 -1.03 -15.34
C SER A 12 -12.70 -2.54 -15.28
N ALA A 13 -13.92 -2.99 -15.60
CA ALA A 13 -14.28 -4.40 -15.68
C ALA A 13 -13.43 -5.19 -16.69
N ARG A 14 -13.10 -4.57 -17.84
CA ARG A 14 -12.20 -5.17 -18.84
C ARG A 14 -10.77 -5.36 -18.31
N LYS A 15 -10.23 -4.39 -17.58
CA LYS A 15 -8.89 -4.50 -16.97
C LYS A 15 -8.88 -5.60 -15.90
N PHE A 16 -9.89 -5.64 -15.04
CA PHE A 16 -10.06 -6.70 -14.04
C PHE A 16 -10.12 -8.09 -14.69
N GLY A 17 -10.95 -8.24 -15.73
CA GLY A 17 -11.05 -9.48 -16.50
C GLY A 17 -9.72 -9.93 -17.12
N MET A 18 -8.94 -8.99 -17.66
CA MET A 18 -7.62 -9.27 -18.25
C MET A 18 -6.60 -9.76 -17.21
N VAL A 19 -6.58 -9.15 -16.03
CA VAL A 19 -5.70 -9.57 -14.91
C VAL A 19 -6.08 -10.97 -14.44
N MET A 20 -7.38 -11.25 -14.28
CA MET A 20 -7.85 -12.59 -13.90
C MET A 20 -7.50 -13.63 -14.96
N PHE A 21 -7.68 -13.32 -16.25
CA PHE A 21 -7.30 -14.22 -17.35
C PHE A 21 -5.80 -14.58 -17.30
N LEU A 22 -4.93 -13.58 -17.12
CA LEU A 22 -3.49 -13.82 -16.99
C LEU A 22 -3.15 -14.67 -15.77
N ALA A 23 -3.75 -14.37 -14.61
CA ALA A 23 -3.50 -15.12 -13.36
C ALA A 23 -3.92 -16.60 -13.50
N PHE A 24 -5.12 -16.87 -14.02
CA PHE A 24 -5.59 -18.25 -14.23
C PHE A 24 -4.84 -18.96 -15.35
N SER A 25 -4.41 -18.25 -16.40
CA SER A 25 -3.57 -18.82 -17.45
C SER A 25 -2.22 -19.27 -16.90
N ALA A 26 -1.56 -18.45 -16.08
CA ALA A 26 -0.31 -18.82 -15.40
C ALA A 26 -0.51 -20.02 -14.47
N LEU A 27 -1.61 -20.05 -13.70
CA LEU A 27 -1.95 -21.18 -12.82
C LEU A 27 -2.20 -22.47 -13.61
N ALA A 28 -2.87 -22.39 -14.76
CA ALA A 28 -3.16 -23.53 -15.62
C ALA A 28 -1.89 -24.10 -16.25
N VAL A 29 -0.98 -23.24 -16.74
CA VAL A 29 0.33 -23.65 -17.24
C VAL A 29 1.14 -24.33 -16.13
N LEU A 30 1.15 -23.76 -14.91
CA LEU A 30 1.86 -24.33 -13.77
C LEU A 30 1.28 -25.68 -13.33
N SER A 31 -0.05 -25.81 -13.30
CA SER A 31 -0.77 -27.06 -12.99
C SER A 31 -0.46 -28.15 -14.03
N HIS A 32 -0.42 -27.77 -15.32
CA HIS A 32 -0.11 -28.68 -16.42
C HIS A 32 1.31 -29.28 -16.31
N LEU A 33 2.26 -28.55 -15.74
CA LEU A 33 3.64 -28.98 -15.57
C LEU A 33 3.89 -29.87 -14.33
N ARG A 34 2.91 -30.08 -13.45
CA ARG A 34 3.14 -30.65 -12.11
C ARG A 34 2.26 -31.84 -11.68
N VAL A 35 1.22 -32.27 -12.43
CA VAL A 35 0.24 -33.25 -11.89
C VAL A 35 -0.24 -34.33 -12.90
N HIS A 36 -0.43 -35.57 -12.43
CA HIS A 36 -1.04 -36.70 -13.16
C HIS A 36 -2.56 -36.50 -13.43
N LEU A 37 -3.10 -37.31 -14.35
CA LEU A 37 -4.22 -37.01 -15.26
C LEU A 37 -5.61 -36.60 -14.69
N PRO A 38 -6.09 -36.96 -13.47
CA PRO A 38 -7.47 -36.59 -13.09
C PRO A 38 -7.62 -35.15 -12.61
N THR A 39 -6.61 -34.57 -11.95
CA THR A 39 -6.67 -33.21 -11.38
C THR A 39 -6.47 -32.11 -12.44
N ARG A 40 -5.84 -32.48 -13.57
CA ARG A 40 -5.57 -31.62 -14.72
C ARG A 40 -6.85 -31.09 -15.39
N ASN A 41 -7.89 -31.92 -15.48
CA ASN A 41 -9.12 -31.58 -16.20
C ASN A 41 -9.96 -30.52 -15.47
N ILE A 42 -9.96 -30.53 -14.13
CA ILE A 42 -10.72 -29.57 -13.31
C ILE A 42 -10.10 -28.17 -13.42
N SER A 43 -8.76 -28.06 -13.41
CA SER A 43 -8.07 -26.78 -13.61
C SER A 43 -8.31 -26.19 -15.00
N LEU A 44 -8.39 -27.03 -16.04
CA LEU A 44 -8.64 -26.58 -17.42
C LEU A 44 -10.10 -26.12 -17.63
N VAL A 45 -11.07 -26.85 -17.07
CA VAL A 45 -12.49 -26.45 -17.13
C VAL A 45 -12.70 -25.16 -16.35
N LEU A 46 -12.08 -25.00 -15.18
CA LEU A 46 -12.16 -23.77 -14.40
C LEU A 46 -11.52 -22.58 -15.14
N MET A 47 -10.39 -22.79 -15.83
CA MET A 47 -9.76 -21.79 -16.70
C MET A 47 -10.66 -21.40 -17.88
N LEU A 48 -11.28 -22.36 -18.57
CA LEU A 48 -12.17 -22.11 -19.70
C LEU A 48 -13.45 -21.39 -19.28
N VAL A 49 -14.03 -21.77 -18.14
CA VAL A 49 -15.22 -21.13 -17.59
C VAL A 49 -14.90 -19.71 -17.15
N PHE A 50 -13.84 -19.48 -16.36
CA PHE A 50 -13.49 -18.13 -15.90
C PHE A 50 -12.91 -17.23 -17.00
N GLY A 51 -12.10 -17.80 -17.91
CA GLY A 51 -11.57 -17.08 -19.08
C GLY A 51 -12.68 -16.75 -20.08
N GLY A 52 -13.61 -17.67 -20.32
CA GLY A 52 -14.80 -17.45 -21.14
C GLY A 52 -15.73 -16.40 -20.53
N LEU A 53 -16.00 -16.47 -19.22
CA LEU A 53 -16.80 -15.46 -18.52
C LEU A 53 -16.16 -14.07 -18.59
N SER A 54 -14.84 -14.00 -18.50
CA SER A 54 -14.06 -12.75 -18.59
C SER A 54 -14.22 -12.04 -19.93
N LEU A 55 -14.39 -12.81 -21.02
CA LEU A 55 -14.51 -12.28 -22.38
C LEU A 55 -15.96 -12.00 -22.81
N LEU A 56 -16.95 -12.79 -22.35
CA LEU A 56 -18.30 -12.78 -22.94
C LEU A 56 -19.33 -11.88 -22.25
N SER A 57 -19.13 -11.40 -21.01
CA SER A 57 -20.16 -10.55 -20.36
C SER A 57 -19.59 -9.45 -19.45
N PRO A 58 -19.39 -8.22 -19.95
CA PRO A 58 -19.11 -7.08 -19.07
C PRO A 58 -20.26 -6.80 -18.07
N GLY A 59 -21.48 -7.28 -18.31
CA GLY A 59 -22.61 -7.07 -17.40
C GLY A 59 -22.52 -7.83 -16.07
N LEU A 60 -21.98 -9.05 -16.09
CA LEU A 60 -21.80 -9.89 -14.89
C LEU A 60 -20.50 -9.56 -14.13
N LEU A 61 -19.49 -9.04 -14.83
CA LEU A 61 -18.20 -8.70 -14.22
C LEU A 61 -18.23 -7.40 -13.42
N VAL A 62 -19.10 -6.44 -13.76
CA VAL A 62 -19.22 -5.16 -13.03
C VAL A 62 -19.62 -5.32 -11.56
N PRO A 63 -20.66 -6.10 -11.18
CA PRO A 63 -20.98 -6.28 -9.76
C PRO A 63 -19.90 -7.06 -9.01
N LEU A 64 -19.25 -8.04 -9.65
CA LEU A 64 -18.16 -8.83 -9.07
C LEU A 64 -16.92 -7.96 -8.83
N GLU A 65 -16.52 -7.15 -9.81
CA GLU A 65 -15.43 -6.18 -9.68
C GLU A 65 -15.70 -5.22 -8.52
N ARG A 66 -16.91 -4.67 -8.42
CA ARG A 66 -17.27 -3.78 -7.32
C ARG A 66 -17.17 -4.46 -5.95
N LEU A 67 -17.60 -5.71 -5.84
CA LEU A 67 -17.49 -6.47 -4.59
C LEU A 67 -16.03 -6.75 -4.24
N TRP A 68 -15.24 -7.13 -5.23
CA TRP A 68 -13.80 -7.37 -5.08
C TRP A 68 -13.05 -6.10 -4.66
N MET A 69 -13.38 -4.95 -5.27
CA MET A 69 -12.78 -3.66 -4.91
C MET A 69 -13.17 -3.25 -3.48
N LYS A 70 -14.43 -3.44 -3.07
CA LYS A 70 -14.85 -3.21 -1.68
C LYS A 70 -14.10 -4.10 -0.69
N PHE A 71 -13.90 -5.37 -1.04
CA PHE A 71 -13.12 -6.29 -0.23
C PHE A 71 -11.65 -5.86 -0.12
N GLY A 72 -11.04 -5.46 -1.24
CA GLY A 72 -9.69 -4.91 -1.28
C GLY A 72 -9.54 -3.65 -0.43
N GLU A 73 -10.54 -2.76 -0.44
CA GLU A 73 -10.56 -1.56 0.40
C GLU A 73 -10.62 -1.92 1.89
N GLN A 74 -11.49 -2.86 2.28
CA GLN A 74 -11.63 -3.29 3.67
C GLN A 74 -10.36 -4.00 4.18
N MET A 75 -9.72 -4.81 3.34
CA MET A 75 -8.40 -5.38 3.63
C MET A 75 -7.34 -4.28 3.75
N GLY A 76 -7.36 -3.29 2.86
CA GLY A 76 -6.48 -2.13 2.89
C GLY A 76 -6.54 -1.39 4.23
N ARG A 77 -7.73 -1.23 4.81
CA ARG A 77 -7.89 -0.58 6.14
C ARG A 77 -7.20 -1.32 7.28
N VAL A 78 -6.97 -2.63 7.16
CA VAL A 78 -6.24 -3.44 8.16
C VAL A 78 -4.75 -3.48 7.82
N VAL A 79 -4.43 -3.68 6.53
CA VAL A 79 -3.05 -3.80 6.06
C VAL A 79 -2.30 -2.48 6.19
N GLN A 80 -2.93 -1.33 5.90
CA GLN A 80 -2.32 -0.01 6.04
C GLN A 80 -1.76 0.26 7.45
N PRO A 81 -2.55 0.20 8.54
CA PRO A 81 -2.03 0.40 9.88
C PRO A 81 -1.06 -0.71 10.29
N LEU A 82 -1.23 -1.94 9.81
CA LEU A 82 -0.29 -3.03 10.09
C LEU A 82 1.09 -2.76 9.49
N VAL A 83 1.17 -2.35 8.23
CA VAL A 83 2.42 -2.00 7.55
C VAL A 83 3.05 -0.77 8.20
N LEU A 84 2.26 0.26 8.49
CA LEU A 84 2.76 1.46 9.17
C LEU A 84 3.30 1.13 10.57
N GLY A 85 2.60 0.27 11.31
CA GLY A 85 3.05 -0.24 12.60
C GLY A 85 4.34 -1.04 12.47
N ALA A 86 4.44 -1.94 11.49
CA ALA A 86 5.65 -2.71 11.23
C ALA A 86 6.85 -1.80 10.92
N ILE A 87 6.68 -0.78 10.07
CA ILE A 87 7.72 0.22 9.78
C ILE A 87 8.14 0.94 11.08
N TYR A 88 7.18 1.38 11.87
CA TYR A 88 7.47 2.07 13.13
C TYR A 88 8.28 1.18 14.09
N PHE A 89 7.82 -0.04 14.34
CA PHE A 89 8.47 -0.93 15.31
C PHE A 89 9.79 -1.55 14.81
N LEU A 90 9.95 -1.78 13.50
CA LEU A 90 11.14 -2.43 12.95
C LEU A 90 12.22 -1.44 12.49
N LEU A 91 11.85 -0.21 12.14
CA LEU A 91 12.82 0.78 11.66
C LEU A 91 12.97 1.94 12.64
N ILE A 92 11.86 2.61 12.99
CA ILE A 92 11.93 3.84 13.79
C ILE A 92 12.32 3.54 15.25
N THR A 93 11.64 2.58 15.87
CA THR A 93 11.88 2.19 17.27
C THR A 93 13.31 1.73 17.53
N PRO A 94 13.92 0.81 16.78
CA PRO A 94 15.30 0.39 17.04
C PRO A 94 16.30 1.52 16.83
N VAL A 95 16.11 2.37 15.81
CA VAL A 95 16.96 3.56 15.62
C VAL A 95 16.87 4.49 16.83
N ALA A 96 15.67 4.74 17.35
CA ALA A 96 15.47 5.54 18.55
C ALA A 96 16.09 4.90 19.81
N VAL A 97 15.96 3.58 19.97
CA VAL A 97 16.56 2.82 21.09
C VAL A 97 18.08 2.90 21.04
N VAL A 98 18.69 2.67 19.87
CA VAL A 98 20.14 2.81 19.68
C VAL A 98 20.61 4.24 19.97
N GLY A 99 19.90 5.25 19.46
CA GLY A 99 20.21 6.65 19.76
C GLY A 99 20.15 6.97 21.26
N ARG A 100 19.14 6.42 21.96
CA ARG A 100 18.96 6.59 23.40
C ARG A 100 20.05 5.90 24.21
N LEU A 101 20.47 4.70 23.81
CA LEU A 101 21.60 3.98 24.41
C LEU A 101 22.94 4.70 24.16
N ALA A 102 23.10 5.32 22.99
CA ALA A 102 24.24 6.18 22.67
C ALA A 102 24.23 7.54 23.41
N GLY A 103 23.27 7.78 24.30
CA GLY A 103 23.17 9.02 25.09
C GLY A 103 22.69 10.24 24.30
N ARG A 104 22.25 10.06 23.05
CA ARG A 104 21.71 11.14 22.23
C ARG A 104 20.26 11.39 22.61
N ASP A 105 20.00 12.57 23.17
CA ASP A 105 18.65 13.08 23.43
C ASP A 105 18.37 14.31 22.54
N PRO A 106 18.14 14.11 21.22
CA PRO A 106 17.96 15.20 20.28
C PRO A 106 16.71 16.05 20.61
N LEU A 107 15.70 15.45 21.24
CA LEU A 107 14.48 16.16 21.64
C LEU A 107 14.54 16.68 23.08
N SER A 108 15.65 16.49 23.82
CA SER A 108 15.77 16.89 25.23
C SER A 108 14.57 16.42 26.08
N LEU A 109 14.09 15.19 25.85
CA LEU A 109 12.86 14.65 26.44
C LEU A 109 13.01 14.29 27.92
N LYS A 110 14.23 14.27 28.46
CA LYS A 110 14.44 14.15 29.91
C LYS A 110 13.73 15.30 30.63
N ARG A 111 12.71 14.96 31.44
CA ARG A 111 12.09 15.90 32.36
C ARG A 111 13.14 16.37 33.36
N VAL A 112 13.58 17.60 33.19
CA VAL A 112 14.39 18.29 34.18
C VAL A 112 13.44 19.17 34.98
N ASP A 113 13.54 19.09 36.31
CA ASP A 113 12.78 19.94 37.21
C ASP A 113 13.33 21.37 37.09
N LYS A 114 12.79 22.12 36.12
CA LYS A 114 13.19 23.49 35.79
C LYS A 114 11.95 24.35 35.71
N ALA A 115 12.04 25.55 36.27
CA ALA A 115 10.98 26.56 36.21
C ALA A 115 10.70 27.05 34.77
N SER A 116 11.64 26.87 33.83
CA SER A 116 11.46 27.24 32.43
C SER A 116 12.31 26.38 31.49
N HIS A 117 11.77 26.06 30.31
CA HIS A 117 12.49 25.42 29.20
C HIS A 117 13.17 26.42 28.26
N TRP A 118 13.04 27.73 28.54
CA TRP A 118 13.63 28.78 27.72
C TRP A 118 15.15 28.63 27.66
N LYS A 119 15.69 28.45 26.45
CA LYS A 119 17.13 28.50 26.20
C LYS A 119 17.47 29.91 25.70
N LEU A 120 18.34 30.62 26.42
CA LEU A 120 18.88 31.88 25.92
C LEU A 120 19.65 31.59 24.62
N ARG A 121 19.44 32.41 23.59
CA ARG A 121 20.32 32.40 22.42
C ARG A 121 21.65 33.04 22.79
N GLU A 122 22.73 32.41 22.37
CA GLU A 122 24.10 32.91 22.60
C GLU A 122 24.41 34.13 21.72
N THR A 123 23.72 34.30 20.60
CA THR A 123 23.79 35.47 19.72
C THR A 123 22.54 36.35 19.87
N PRO A 124 22.64 37.50 20.55
CA PRO A 124 21.55 38.47 20.67
C PRO A 124 21.43 39.37 19.44
N GLU A 125 22.52 39.56 18.68
CA GLU A 125 22.51 40.40 17.48
C GLU A 125 21.89 39.64 16.31
N ILE A 126 20.68 40.05 15.97
CA ILE A 126 20.04 39.67 14.72
C ILE A 126 20.64 40.55 13.63
N ASP A 127 21.52 39.99 12.81
CA ASP A 127 22.03 40.65 11.62
C ASP A 127 20.86 40.94 10.65
N PRO A 128 20.56 42.22 10.34
CA PRO A 128 19.52 42.60 9.38
C PRO A 128 19.71 41.96 8.00
N GLU A 129 20.95 41.65 7.61
CA GLU A 129 21.25 40.99 6.35
C GLU A 129 20.84 39.51 6.34
N SER A 130 20.72 38.85 7.50
CA SER A 130 20.27 37.45 7.58
C SER A 130 18.81 37.26 7.14
N PHE A 131 18.01 38.32 7.18
CA PHE A 131 16.64 38.30 6.63
C PHE A 131 16.59 38.27 5.11
N LYS A 132 17.68 38.62 4.41
CA LYS A 132 17.74 38.62 2.95
C LYS A 132 18.07 37.24 2.36
N HIS A 133 18.73 36.37 3.13
CA HIS A 133 19.09 35.01 2.74
C HIS A 133 18.70 34.00 3.83
N PRO A 134 17.42 33.57 3.87
CA PRO A 134 16.89 32.76 4.97
C PRO A 134 17.25 31.27 4.91
N TYR A 135 18.11 30.84 3.98
CA TYR A 135 18.49 29.43 3.78
C TYR A 135 19.97 29.27 3.45
#